data_AF-A0A9N9FIZ4-F1
#
_entry.id   AF-A0A9N9FIZ4-F1
#
_cell.length_a   1.000
_cell.length_b   1.000
_cell.length_c   1.000
_cell.angle_alpha   90.00
_cell.angle_beta   90.00
_cell.angle_gamma   90.00
#
_symmetry.space_group_name_H-M   'P 1'
#
loop_
_entity.id
_entity.type
_entity.pdbx_description
1 polymer ?
#
loop_
_entity_poly.entity_id
_entity_poly.type
_entity_poly.pdbx_seq_one_letter_code
_entity_poly.pdbx_strand_id
1 'polypeptide(L)'
;MAIQQDSQSTDTPPLPPRRNESNVFSDCAKTPPLWLIALTRHNTGEYHTHDFLLSQFDDENVTRLICKDCHKRFMLNTSFPSASSSDGGGGGRGGNFDLSYSDRGMCTANSEHKMHHLHTPSIDKSTIHSYCCLCLLDINVEIMEPIIDISIFEEMKKTRKPVPLWSDTLKSKTNGTTSQENTIYFSETLEVLKSVVQNFLNDDSPRKNVKVTGEKFISKIGFDEASKAFFTKLDYTLDSNDSVMLFRPPPLDEKSQFKFKHVLEELDLQYIELSDASSRCHALGCIPEMDDSILTEMYNILIREHPEKNPEYLQAVCEIYEERKSELLGELVGFERSKGKYTLSDVEEAYREMDAKPSVSDEQLIEAFQTYYNEHPHTSGRMREALSTIGKARNSLRIENYLKDRTNELKMFDYFNDMPIGLDNIGNTCYLNSLLQAVLATDSTPTNGFYNEWELTTIVVNLLRNLFVELMHTSQRSISPDFDLAYLAL
;
A
#
# COMPACT_ATOMS: atom_id res chain seq x y z
N MET A 1 -56.55 -59.22 -7.30
CA MET A 1 -56.59 -58.84 -8.72
C MET A 1 -56.04 -57.41 -8.81
N ALA A 2 -54.91 -57.26 -9.50
CA ALA A 2 -54.55 -56.15 -10.42
C ALA A 2 -55.59 -55.01 -10.54
N ILE A 3 -55.30 -53.70 -10.64
CA ILE A 3 -54.14 -52.97 -11.22
C ILE A 3 -54.38 -51.44 -10.95
N GLN A 4 -53.29 -50.69 -10.68
CA GLN A 4 -52.89 -49.30 -11.11
C GLN A 4 -53.92 -48.13 -11.19
N GLN A 5 -53.60 -46.83 -11.00
CA GLN A 5 -52.36 -46.06 -10.83
C GLN A 5 -52.68 -44.59 -10.42
N ASP A 6 -51.73 -43.94 -9.72
CA ASP A 6 -51.23 -42.54 -9.80
C ASP A 6 -52.23 -41.34 -9.78
N SER A 7 -52.02 -40.20 -9.08
CA SER A 7 -50.79 -39.50 -8.65
C SER A 7 -51.12 -38.37 -7.64
N GLN A 8 -50.18 -38.13 -6.69
CA GLN A 8 -49.59 -36.86 -6.17
C GLN A 8 -50.43 -35.56 -6.14
N SER A 9 -50.34 -34.63 -5.17
CA SER A 9 -49.41 -34.39 -4.05
C SER A 9 -50.09 -33.44 -3.04
N THR A 10 -49.60 -33.47 -1.80
CA THR A 10 -50.15 -32.87 -0.58
C THR A 10 -49.76 -31.41 -0.35
N ASP A 11 -50.76 -30.54 -0.17
CA ASP A 11 -50.61 -29.18 0.38
C ASP A 11 -50.94 -29.16 1.88
N THR A 12 -49.97 -28.78 2.72
CA THR A 12 -50.23 -28.13 4.02
C THR A 12 -49.17 -27.07 4.29
N PRO A 13 -49.55 -25.86 4.76
CA PRO A 13 -48.65 -24.70 4.79
C PRO A 13 -47.76 -24.67 6.04
N PRO A 14 -46.47 -24.30 5.94
CA PRO A 14 -45.65 -23.96 7.10
C PRO A 14 -45.75 -22.47 7.49
N LEU A 15 -45.55 -22.24 8.79
CA LEU A 15 -45.68 -21.01 9.58
C LEU A 15 -44.86 -19.79 9.10
N PRO A 16 -45.22 -18.55 9.52
CA PRO A 16 -44.54 -17.33 9.09
C PRO A 16 -43.10 -17.25 9.60
N PRO A 17 -42.12 -16.77 8.79
CA PRO A 17 -40.76 -16.59 9.25
C PRO A 17 -40.65 -15.44 10.26
N ARG A 18 -40.01 -15.73 11.40
CA ARG A 18 -39.54 -14.75 12.40
C ARG A 18 -38.41 -13.91 11.79
N ARG A 19 -38.39 -12.60 12.12
CA ARG A 19 -37.33 -11.64 11.74
C ARG A 19 -35.95 -12.10 12.21
N ASN A 20 -34.97 -12.08 11.30
CA ASN A 20 -33.56 -11.92 11.64
C ASN A 20 -33.09 -10.57 11.07
N GLU A 21 -32.90 -9.60 11.97
CA GLU A 21 -32.14 -8.38 11.70
C GLU A 21 -30.66 -8.72 11.72
N SER A 22 -30.12 -9.09 10.57
CA SER A 22 -28.68 -9.08 10.28
C SER A 22 -28.49 -9.33 8.80
N ASN A 23 -27.77 -8.43 8.10
CA ASN A 23 -27.34 -8.49 6.69
C ASN A 23 -28.15 -7.65 5.68
N VAL A 24 -28.28 -6.34 5.91
CA VAL A 24 -28.64 -5.38 4.84
C VAL A 24 -27.46 -4.46 4.47
N PHE A 25 -26.27 -4.68 5.04
CA PHE A 25 -25.06 -3.93 4.70
C PHE A 25 -24.10 -4.65 3.74
N SER A 26 -24.38 -5.88 3.29
CA SER A 26 -23.40 -6.66 2.51
C SER A 26 -23.29 -6.27 1.03
N ASP A 27 -24.28 -5.58 0.47
CA ASP A 27 -24.40 -5.50 -1.00
C ASP A 27 -24.10 -4.12 -1.59
N CYS A 28 -23.76 -3.11 -0.78
CA CYS A 28 -23.46 -1.75 -1.27
C CYS A 28 -22.10 -1.17 -0.84
N ALA A 29 -21.19 -1.96 -0.26
CA ALA A 29 -19.98 -1.41 0.37
C ALA A 29 -18.66 -2.15 0.08
N LYS A 30 -18.56 -2.96 -0.99
CA LYS A 30 -17.30 -3.68 -1.30
C LYS A 30 -16.50 -3.11 -2.49
N THR A 31 -17.05 -2.14 -3.21
CA THR A 31 -16.34 -1.50 -4.32
C THR A 31 -16.53 0.01 -4.23
N PRO A 32 -15.45 0.82 -4.29
CA PRO A 32 -15.60 2.26 -4.42
C PRO A 32 -16.52 2.54 -5.62
N PRO A 33 -17.47 3.49 -5.50
CA PRO A 33 -18.29 3.94 -6.62
C PRO A 33 -17.44 4.11 -7.89
N LEU A 34 -17.89 3.58 -9.03
CA LEU A 34 -17.10 3.55 -10.28
C LEU A 34 -16.53 4.92 -10.66
N TRP A 35 -17.23 6.01 -10.35
CA TRP A 35 -16.77 7.37 -10.57
C TRP A 35 -15.54 7.75 -9.72
N LEU A 36 -15.41 7.24 -8.49
CA LEU A 36 -14.22 7.44 -7.65
C LEU A 36 -13.04 6.63 -8.15
N ILE A 37 -13.29 5.42 -8.67
CA ILE A 37 -12.26 4.63 -9.36
C ILE A 37 -11.80 5.38 -10.61
N ALA A 38 -12.75 5.90 -11.40
CA ALA A 38 -12.46 6.71 -12.58
C ALA A 38 -11.67 7.98 -12.23
N LEU A 39 -11.95 8.62 -11.09
CA LEU A 39 -11.27 9.81 -10.61
C LEU A 39 -9.83 9.50 -10.16
N THR A 40 -9.67 8.53 -9.25
CA THR A 40 -8.38 8.16 -8.64
C THR A 40 -7.45 7.41 -9.59
N ARG A 41 -8.01 6.69 -10.58
CA ARG A 41 -7.26 5.93 -11.58
C ARG A 41 -7.41 6.50 -12.99
N HIS A 42 -7.79 7.77 -13.12
CA HIS A 42 -7.86 8.43 -14.43
C HIS A 42 -6.48 8.35 -15.07
N ASN A 43 -6.35 7.54 -16.13
CA ASN A 43 -5.06 7.17 -16.67
C ASN A 43 -5.00 7.46 -18.17
N THR A 44 -4.41 8.61 -18.51
CA THR A 44 -4.07 9.00 -19.89
C THR A 44 -2.59 8.80 -20.20
N GLY A 45 -1.95 7.80 -19.57
CA GLY A 45 -0.53 7.46 -19.79
C GLY A 45 0.38 7.63 -18.57
N GLU A 46 -0.17 7.71 -17.37
CA GLU A 46 0.56 7.91 -16.10
C GLU A 46 0.66 6.60 -15.29
N TYR A 47 1.73 6.45 -14.51
CA TYR A 47 2.01 5.24 -13.73
C TYR A 47 1.58 5.31 -12.25
N HIS A 48 0.85 6.35 -11.83
CA HIS A 48 0.44 6.55 -10.42
C HIS A 48 -1.08 6.59 -10.24
N THR A 49 -1.52 6.39 -8.99
CA THR A 49 -2.91 6.63 -8.56
C THR A 49 -2.97 8.04 -7.98
N HIS A 50 -3.94 8.84 -8.39
CA HIS A 50 -4.02 10.24 -7.96
C HIS A 50 -4.35 10.34 -6.48
N ASP A 51 -3.44 10.96 -5.72
CA ASP A 51 -3.68 11.42 -4.34
C ASP A 51 -3.90 12.94 -4.35
N PHE A 52 -4.98 13.39 -3.73
CA PHE A 52 -5.51 14.74 -3.93
C PHE A 52 -5.31 15.66 -2.73
N LEU A 53 -4.97 16.92 -3.00
CA LEU A 53 -5.17 18.04 -2.09
C LEU A 53 -6.36 18.89 -2.54
N LEU A 54 -7.07 19.46 -1.57
CA LEU A 54 -8.14 20.43 -1.82
C LEU A 54 -7.53 21.81 -2.11
N SER A 55 -7.99 22.48 -3.15
CA SER A 55 -7.57 23.83 -3.49
C SER A 55 -7.98 24.84 -2.41
N GLN A 56 -7.11 25.81 -2.13
CA GLN A 56 -7.45 26.94 -1.25
C GLN A 56 -8.28 28.03 -1.97
N PHE A 57 -8.46 27.89 -3.28
CA PHE A 57 -9.20 28.83 -4.14
C PHE A 57 -10.53 28.24 -4.62
N ASP A 58 -11.17 27.40 -3.81
CA ASP A 58 -12.49 26.85 -4.10
C ASP A 58 -13.56 27.96 -4.21
N ASP A 59 -14.44 27.82 -5.21
CA ASP A 59 -15.65 28.63 -5.34
C ASP A 59 -16.86 27.80 -4.86
N GLU A 60 -17.95 28.44 -4.45
CA GLU A 60 -19.11 27.77 -3.80
C GLU A 60 -19.77 26.63 -4.62
N ASN A 61 -19.49 26.54 -5.92
CA ASN A 61 -20.11 25.58 -6.84
C ASN A 61 -19.10 24.63 -7.52
N VAL A 62 -17.80 24.80 -7.30
CA VAL A 62 -16.76 23.98 -7.94
C VAL A 62 -15.75 23.55 -6.89
N THR A 63 -15.66 22.25 -6.64
CA THR A 63 -14.62 21.66 -5.78
C THR A 63 -13.39 21.36 -6.62
N ARG A 64 -12.24 21.95 -6.27
CA ARG A 64 -11.00 21.77 -7.04
C ARG A 64 -10.04 20.88 -6.28
N LEU A 65 -9.68 19.76 -6.90
CA LEU A 65 -8.69 18.83 -6.39
C LEU A 65 -7.41 18.95 -7.23
N ILE A 66 -6.26 18.79 -6.58
CA ILE A 66 -4.95 18.85 -7.21
C ILE A 66 -4.21 17.56 -6.87
N CYS A 67 -3.74 16.84 -7.88
CA CYS A 67 -2.94 15.64 -7.65
C CYS A 67 -1.55 16.02 -7.14
N LYS A 68 -1.08 15.38 -6.07
CA LYS A 68 0.25 15.62 -5.50
C LYS A 68 1.39 15.21 -6.43
N ASP A 69 1.19 14.19 -7.26
CA ASP A 69 2.25 13.62 -8.08
C ASP A 69 2.34 14.27 -9.46
N CYS A 70 1.21 14.38 -10.19
CA CYS A 70 1.20 14.98 -11.53
C CYS A 70 0.75 16.44 -11.58
N HIS A 71 0.36 17.04 -10.45
CA HIS A 71 -0.14 18.41 -10.35
C HIS A 71 -1.37 18.71 -11.22
N LYS A 72 -1.96 17.69 -11.87
CA LYS A 72 -3.22 17.83 -12.61
C LYS A 72 -4.33 18.25 -11.68
N ARG A 73 -5.27 19.00 -12.24
CA ARG A 73 -6.38 19.57 -11.52
C ARG A 73 -7.68 18.94 -11.96
N PHE A 74 -8.48 18.55 -11.00
CA PHE A 74 -9.77 17.93 -11.19
C PHE A 74 -10.81 18.89 -10.63
N MET A 75 -11.55 19.54 -11.52
CA MET A 75 -12.60 20.50 -11.19
C MET A 75 -13.93 19.77 -11.16
N LEU A 76 -14.42 19.45 -9.96
CA LEU A 76 -15.68 18.79 -9.74
C LEU A 76 -16.80 19.83 -9.72
N ASN A 77 -17.62 19.80 -10.77
CA ASN A 77 -18.84 20.57 -10.87
C ASN A 77 -20.01 19.67 -10.48
N THR A 78 -20.80 20.11 -9.49
CA THR A 78 -22.01 19.40 -9.09
C THR A 78 -23.23 20.24 -9.40
N SER A 79 -24.24 19.65 -10.03
CA SER A 79 -25.50 20.35 -10.33
C SER A 79 -26.69 19.42 -10.23
N PHE A 80 -27.84 19.96 -9.83
CA PHE A 80 -29.12 19.27 -10.01
C PHE A 80 -29.75 19.81 -11.29
N PRO A 81 -30.40 18.97 -12.11
CA PRO A 81 -31.17 19.46 -13.23
C PRO A 81 -32.20 20.43 -12.69
N SER A 82 -32.05 21.70 -13.07
CA SER A 82 -33.01 22.74 -12.75
C SER A 82 -34.35 22.28 -13.31
N ALA A 83 -35.41 22.31 -12.51
CA ALA A 83 -36.77 22.10 -13.01
C ALA A 83 -37.00 23.12 -14.13
N SER A 84 -36.87 22.68 -15.38
CA SER A 84 -37.18 23.51 -16.52
C SER A 84 -38.65 23.84 -16.43
N SER A 85 -38.93 25.15 -16.48
CA SER A 85 -40.24 25.73 -16.67
C SER A 85 -40.94 25.02 -17.82
N SER A 86 -41.82 24.08 -17.49
CA SER A 86 -42.79 23.49 -18.41
C SER A 86 -44.16 24.05 -18.04
N ASP A 87 -44.54 25.12 -18.74
CA ASP A 87 -45.94 25.37 -19.03
C ASP A 87 -46.52 24.12 -19.69
N GLY A 88 -47.52 23.50 -19.06
CA GLY A 88 -48.26 22.38 -19.64
C GLY A 88 -48.65 21.33 -18.62
N GLY A 89 -49.89 21.40 -18.13
CA GLY A 89 -50.39 20.63 -16.99
C GLY A 89 -50.32 19.11 -17.08
N GLY A 90 -50.02 18.50 -15.94
CA GLY A 90 -50.14 17.07 -15.68
C GLY A 90 -49.73 16.79 -14.23
N GLY A 91 -50.70 16.63 -13.34
CA GLY A 91 -50.47 16.51 -11.90
C GLY A 91 -49.57 15.33 -11.51
N GLY A 92 -48.39 15.64 -10.98
CA GLY A 92 -47.51 14.74 -10.26
C GLY A 92 -46.88 15.50 -9.10
N ARG A 93 -46.97 14.95 -7.88
CA ARG A 93 -46.56 15.58 -6.61
C ARG A 93 -45.12 16.11 -6.66
N GLY A 94 -44.94 17.40 -6.91
CA GLY A 94 -43.69 18.13 -6.71
C GLY A 94 -43.48 18.43 -5.23
N GLY A 95 -42.52 17.77 -4.60
CA GLY A 95 -42.00 18.19 -3.30
C GLY A 95 -41.03 19.35 -3.52
N ASN A 96 -41.29 20.48 -2.86
CA ASN A 96 -40.33 21.59 -2.75
C ASN A 96 -39.00 21.05 -2.17
N PHE A 97 -37.96 21.03 -2.99
CA PHE A 97 -36.61 20.69 -2.57
C PHE A 97 -35.91 21.97 -2.09
N ASP A 98 -36.09 22.28 -0.82
CA ASP A 98 -35.33 23.34 -0.14
C ASP A 98 -34.06 22.71 0.42
N LEU A 99 -32.95 22.79 -0.33
CA LEU A 99 -31.66 22.19 0.05
C LEU A 99 -30.85 23.18 0.88
N SER A 100 -30.90 23.03 2.20
CA SER A 100 -29.89 23.60 3.09
C SER A 100 -28.52 22.94 2.85
N TYR A 101 -27.43 23.69 3.11
CA TYR A 101 -26.03 23.28 2.88
C TYR A 101 -25.66 21.91 3.47
N SER A 102 -26.37 21.43 4.50
CA SER A 102 -26.18 20.12 5.15
C SER A 102 -26.64 18.91 4.32
N ASP A 103 -27.44 19.09 3.27
CA ASP A 103 -28.02 17.98 2.49
C ASP A 103 -27.28 17.69 1.16
N ARG A 104 -26.25 18.47 0.80
CA ARG A 104 -25.52 18.32 -0.49
C ARG A 104 -24.77 16.99 -0.64
N GLY A 105 -24.51 16.27 0.45
CA GLY A 105 -23.82 14.97 0.41
C GLY A 105 -24.75 13.75 0.40
N MET A 106 -26.07 13.94 0.54
CA MET A 106 -27.02 12.86 0.76
C MET A 106 -28.10 12.85 -0.32
N CYS A 107 -28.37 11.66 -0.86
CA CYS A 107 -29.46 11.46 -1.79
C CYS A 107 -30.77 11.35 -1.01
N THR A 108 -31.50 12.46 -0.91
CA THR A 108 -32.84 12.52 -0.28
C THR A 108 -33.89 11.72 -1.05
N ALA A 109 -33.65 11.40 -2.33
CA ALA A 109 -34.47 10.48 -3.12
C ALA A 109 -34.19 9.00 -2.83
N ASN A 110 -33.07 8.69 -2.15
CA ASN A 110 -32.72 7.34 -1.74
C ASN A 110 -33.14 7.11 -0.28
N SER A 111 -34.28 6.47 -0.07
CA SER A 111 -34.83 6.20 1.26
C SER A 111 -34.12 5.06 2.02
N GLU A 112 -33.34 4.21 1.34
CA GLU A 112 -32.74 3.02 1.96
C GLU A 112 -31.42 3.34 2.66
N HIS A 113 -30.50 4.01 1.96
CA HIS A 113 -29.15 4.27 2.48
C HIS A 113 -28.72 5.74 2.35
N LYS A 114 -29.59 6.62 1.82
CA LYS A 114 -29.34 8.07 1.66
C LYS A 114 -28.06 8.44 0.89
N MET A 115 -27.42 7.49 0.20
CA MET A 115 -26.25 7.74 -0.65
C MET A 115 -26.67 7.87 -2.11
N HIS A 116 -25.92 8.67 -2.88
CA HIS A 116 -26.12 8.77 -4.32
C HIS A 116 -25.67 7.48 -5.02
N HIS A 117 -26.58 6.84 -5.75
CA HIS A 117 -26.25 5.75 -6.67
C HIS A 117 -25.85 6.36 -8.02
N LEU A 118 -24.55 6.50 -8.25
CA LEU A 118 -23.97 7.22 -9.39
C LEU A 118 -23.58 6.26 -10.52
N HIS A 119 -24.07 6.55 -11.73
CA HIS A 119 -23.63 5.92 -12.97
C HIS A 119 -22.59 6.80 -13.65
N THR A 120 -21.54 6.20 -14.20
CA THR A 120 -20.44 6.90 -14.90
C THR A 120 -20.51 6.56 -16.39
N PRO A 121 -21.34 7.25 -17.19
CA PRO A 121 -21.55 6.90 -18.60
C PRO A 121 -20.37 7.27 -19.50
N SER A 122 -19.55 8.27 -19.15
CA SER A 122 -18.43 8.70 -19.96
C SER A 122 -17.19 9.04 -19.12
N ILE A 123 -16.05 8.57 -19.63
CA ILE A 123 -14.71 8.85 -19.12
C ILE A 123 -13.87 9.16 -20.35
N ASP A 124 -13.54 10.43 -20.53
CA ASP A 124 -12.70 10.91 -21.62
C ASP A 124 -11.34 11.38 -21.08
N LYS A 125 -10.44 11.80 -21.99
CA LYS A 125 -9.09 12.26 -21.60
C LYS A 125 -9.08 13.47 -20.68
N SER A 126 -10.10 14.31 -20.73
CA SER A 126 -10.16 15.56 -19.97
C SER A 126 -11.44 15.71 -19.15
N THR A 127 -12.33 14.71 -19.16
CA THR A 127 -13.61 14.79 -18.45
C THR A 127 -14.05 13.44 -17.88
N ILE A 128 -14.72 13.48 -16.74
CA ILE A 128 -15.43 12.33 -16.15
C ILE A 128 -16.86 12.79 -15.87
N HIS A 129 -17.84 12.13 -16.45
CA HIS A 129 -19.25 12.43 -16.19
C HIS A 129 -19.86 11.33 -15.35
N SER A 130 -20.64 11.70 -14.34
CA SER A 130 -21.42 10.77 -13.54
C SER A 130 -22.73 11.39 -13.09
N TYR A 131 -23.79 10.59 -13.00
CA TYR A 131 -25.09 11.08 -12.56
C TYR A 131 -25.80 10.09 -11.63
N CYS A 132 -26.62 10.60 -10.71
CA CYS A 132 -27.40 9.77 -9.81
C CYS A 132 -28.70 9.34 -10.47
N CYS A 133 -28.99 8.05 -10.56
CA CYS A 133 -30.23 7.57 -11.21
C CYS A 133 -31.52 7.92 -10.46
N LEU A 134 -31.43 8.35 -9.18
CA LEU A 134 -32.59 8.63 -8.33
C LEU A 134 -32.91 10.13 -8.25
N CYS A 135 -31.95 10.95 -7.81
CA CYS A 135 -32.15 12.40 -7.66
C CYS A 135 -31.62 13.21 -8.84
N LEU A 136 -31.04 12.54 -9.85
CA LEU A 136 -30.45 13.17 -11.03
C LEU A 136 -29.31 14.15 -10.72
N LEU A 137 -28.68 14.06 -9.54
CA LEU A 137 -27.44 14.78 -9.25
C LEU A 137 -26.44 14.50 -10.37
N ASP A 138 -25.99 15.55 -11.04
CA ASP A 138 -24.98 15.50 -12.08
C ASP A 138 -23.63 15.92 -11.51
N ILE A 139 -22.61 15.11 -11.78
CA ILE A 139 -21.22 15.31 -11.39
C ILE A 139 -20.40 15.32 -12.68
N ASN A 140 -19.89 16.48 -13.03
CA ASN A 140 -18.97 16.63 -14.15
C ASN A 140 -17.59 17.03 -13.62
N VAL A 141 -16.59 16.20 -13.86
CA VAL A 141 -15.20 16.47 -13.50
C VAL A 141 -14.46 16.91 -14.75
N GLU A 142 -13.91 18.12 -14.75
CA GLU A 142 -13.01 18.59 -15.79
C GLU A 142 -11.56 18.47 -15.33
N ILE A 143 -10.71 17.87 -16.16
CA ILE A 143 -9.32 17.57 -15.86
C ILE A 143 -8.43 18.52 -16.65
N MET A 144 -7.60 19.27 -15.94
CA MET A 144 -6.66 20.23 -16.50
C MET A 144 -5.22 19.80 -16.21
N GLU A 145 -4.37 19.93 -17.22
CA GLU A 145 -2.92 19.81 -17.08
C GLU A 145 -2.37 20.91 -16.15
N PRO A 146 -1.24 20.65 -15.45
CA PRO A 146 -0.60 21.66 -14.61
C PRO A 146 -0.18 22.88 -15.43
N ILE A 147 -0.17 24.05 -14.80
CA ILE A 147 0.19 25.30 -15.49
C ILE A 147 1.70 25.38 -15.70
N ILE A 148 2.47 25.00 -14.68
CA ILE A 148 3.90 24.76 -14.79
C ILE A 148 4.09 23.26 -14.97
N ASP A 149 4.60 22.88 -16.14
CA ASP A 149 4.95 21.48 -16.41
C ASP A 149 5.94 20.98 -15.36
N ILE A 150 5.71 19.80 -14.77
CA ILE A 150 6.57 19.22 -13.73
C ILE A 150 8.04 19.14 -14.16
N SER A 151 8.28 18.89 -15.45
CA SER A 151 9.63 18.86 -16.02
C SER A 151 10.42 20.15 -15.75
N ILE A 152 9.76 21.30 -15.66
CA ILE A 152 10.41 22.58 -15.32
C ILE A 152 10.95 22.55 -13.89
N PHE A 153 10.18 22.05 -12.93
CA PHE A 153 10.64 21.90 -11.55
C PHE A 153 11.76 20.87 -11.43
N GLU A 154 11.66 19.74 -12.14
CA GLU A 154 12.72 18.72 -12.19
C GLU A 154 14.02 19.25 -12.81
N GLU A 155 13.94 20.10 -13.84
CA GLU A 155 15.10 20.81 -14.37
C GLU A 155 15.67 21.82 -13.37
N MET A 156 14.81 22.51 -12.61
CA MET A 156 15.27 23.41 -11.55
C MET A 156 16.02 22.69 -10.43
N LYS A 157 15.52 21.52 -10.01
CA LYS A 157 16.13 20.66 -8.98
C LYS A 157 17.54 20.19 -9.40
N LYS A 158 17.82 20.06 -10.70
CA LYS A 158 19.16 19.65 -11.21
C LYS A 158 20.24 20.72 -11.05
N THR A 159 19.87 22.01 -11.11
CA THR A 159 20.83 23.12 -11.08
C THR A 159 20.88 23.84 -9.73
N ARG A 160 20.07 23.42 -8.75
CA ARG A 160 19.92 24.06 -7.44
C ARG A 160 20.00 23.01 -6.34
N LYS A 161 20.65 23.34 -5.22
CA LYS A 161 20.66 22.46 -4.04
C LYS A 161 19.30 22.50 -3.33
N PRO A 162 18.81 21.43 -2.69
CA PRO A 162 17.48 21.40 -2.07
C PRO A 162 17.28 22.47 -0.99
N VAL A 163 18.11 22.47 0.06
CA VAL A 163 17.95 23.36 1.22
C VAL A 163 19.28 23.98 1.69
N PRO A 164 19.28 25.21 2.23
CA PRO A 164 20.46 25.81 2.82
C PRO A 164 21.05 24.95 3.93
N LEU A 165 22.35 24.67 3.84
CA LEU A 165 23.08 24.01 4.91
C LEU A 165 23.30 25.01 6.06
N TRP A 166 23.23 24.52 7.31
CA TRP A 166 23.58 25.33 8.49
C TRP A 166 25.00 25.91 8.37
N SER A 167 25.94 25.13 7.85
CA SER A 167 27.33 25.53 7.63
C SER A 167 27.47 26.66 6.60
N ASP A 168 26.61 26.70 5.58
CA ASP A 168 26.63 27.75 4.55
C ASP A 168 25.95 29.03 5.07
N THR A 169 24.93 28.89 5.92
CA THR A 169 24.28 30.00 6.64
C THR A 169 25.22 30.70 7.64
N LEU A 170 26.18 29.97 8.22
CA LEU A 170 27.21 30.53 9.11
C LEU A 170 28.32 31.27 8.34
N LYS A 171 28.70 30.76 7.15
CA LYS A 171 29.72 31.38 6.29
C LYS A 171 29.27 32.72 5.72
N SER A 172 28.00 32.85 5.33
CA SER A 172 27.45 34.11 4.80
C SER A 172 27.43 35.24 5.84
N LYS A 173 27.40 34.90 7.13
CA LYS A 173 27.48 35.87 8.24
C LYS A 173 28.91 36.25 8.64
N THR A 174 29.92 35.48 8.25
CA THR A 174 31.28 35.60 8.81
C THR A 174 32.34 36.08 7.82
N ASN A 175 32.15 35.96 6.50
CA ASN A 175 33.10 36.46 5.51
C ASN A 175 32.42 37.28 4.40
N GLY A 176 32.82 38.54 4.29
CA GLY A 176 32.77 39.26 3.02
C GLY A 176 33.99 38.85 2.18
N THR A 177 33.79 38.63 0.89
CA THR A 177 34.82 38.38 -0.13
C THR A 177 35.62 37.08 -0.01
N THR A 178 35.07 36.01 -0.58
CA THR A 178 35.86 35.06 -1.38
C THR A 178 35.01 34.53 -2.52
N SER A 179 35.59 34.48 -3.72
CA SER A 179 34.98 34.07 -4.99
C SER A 179 34.52 32.61 -4.94
N GLN A 180 33.35 32.37 -4.33
CA GLN A 180 32.73 31.05 -4.26
C GLN A 180 31.52 31.06 -5.19
N GLU A 181 31.38 30.01 -6.00
CA GLU A 181 30.21 29.82 -6.86
C GLU A 181 28.94 30.08 -6.06
N ASN A 182 28.13 31.01 -6.53
CA ASN A 182 26.91 31.44 -5.85
C ASN A 182 25.96 30.24 -5.82
N THR A 183 25.94 29.53 -4.70
CA THR A 183 25.17 28.30 -4.56
C THR A 183 23.70 28.69 -4.41
N ILE A 184 22.87 28.21 -5.32
CA ILE A 184 21.44 28.51 -5.34
C ILE A 184 20.70 27.36 -4.69
N TYR A 185 19.77 27.67 -3.79
CA TYR A 185 18.92 26.68 -3.13
C TYR A 185 17.50 26.68 -3.70
N PHE A 186 16.95 25.51 -3.96
CA PHE A 186 15.62 25.30 -4.53
C PHE A 186 14.52 25.79 -3.59
N SER A 187 14.63 25.53 -2.29
CA SER A 187 13.75 26.13 -1.26
C SER A 187 13.70 27.66 -1.35
N GLU A 188 14.86 28.32 -1.44
CA GLU A 188 14.92 29.77 -1.61
C GLU A 188 14.37 30.22 -2.97
N THR A 189 14.60 29.44 -4.04
CA THR A 189 13.98 29.69 -5.35
C THR A 189 12.46 29.69 -5.23
N LEU A 190 11.87 28.64 -4.63
CA LEU A 190 10.43 28.51 -4.43
C LEU A 190 9.87 29.68 -3.62
N GLU A 191 10.54 30.10 -2.54
CA GLU A 191 10.12 31.26 -1.74
C GLU A 191 10.11 32.57 -2.54
N VAL A 192 11.13 32.80 -3.37
CA VAL A 192 11.18 34.01 -4.19
C VAL A 192 10.14 33.96 -5.31
N LEU A 193 9.96 32.82 -5.99
CA LEU A 193 8.93 32.65 -7.01
C LEU A 193 7.53 32.81 -6.42
N LYS A 194 7.27 32.22 -5.24
CA LYS A 194 6.05 32.41 -4.47
C LYS A 194 5.80 33.89 -4.17
N SER A 195 6.83 34.60 -3.71
CA SER A 195 6.72 36.04 -3.48
C SER A 195 6.43 36.83 -4.77
N VAL A 196 7.00 36.45 -5.92
CA VAL A 196 6.70 37.08 -7.21
C VAL A 196 5.23 36.88 -7.58
N VAL A 197 4.73 35.64 -7.46
CA VAL A 197 3.33 35.28 -7.75
C VAL A 197 2.36 36.01 -6.81
N GLN A 198 2.63 36.01 -5.50
CA GLN A 198 1.82 36.71 -4.50
C GLN A 198 1.80 38.22 -4.73
N ASN A 199 2.93 38.83 -5.09
CA ASN A 199 3.01 40.25 -5.40
C ASN A 199 2.22 40.62 -6.67
N PHE A 200 2.11 39.71 -7.64
CA PHE A 200 1.27 39.91 -8.82
C PHE A 200 -0.22 39.89 -8.47
N LEU A 201 -0.63 38.97 -7.59
CA LEU A 201 -2.02 38.82 -7.14
C LEU A 201 -2.48 39.93 -6.19
N ASN A 202 -1.57 40.68 -5.58
CA ASN A 202 -1.91 41.79 -4.71
C ASN A 202 -2.37 43.01 -5.52
N ASP A 203 -3.64 43.39 -5.39
CA ASP A 203 -4.24 44.45 -6.21
C ASP A 203 -3.69 45.85 -5.86
N ASP A 204 -3.28 46.04 -4.60
CA ASP A 204 -2.82 47.34 -4.07
C ASP A 204 -1.38 47.72 -4.48
N SER A 205 -0.64 46.81 -5.12
CA SER A 205 0.77 47.02 -5.48
C SER A 205 0.95 47.17 -6.99
N PRO A 206 1.79 48.13 -7.45
CA PRO A 206 2.15 48.20 -8.86
C PRO A 206 2.88 46.91 -9.24
N ARG A 207 2.43 46.26 -10.32
CA ARG A 207 3.05 45.02 -10.81
C ARG A 207 4.49 45.31 -11.20
N LYS A 208 5.43 44.66 -10.52
CA LYS A 208 6.86 44.95 -10.65
C LYS A 208 7.50 44.08 -11.73
N ASN A 209 8.38 44.68 -12.52
CA ASN A 209 9.28 43.94 -13.38
C ASN A 209 10.25 43.12 -12.53
N VAL A 210 10.56 41.91 -12.98
CA VAL A 210 11.58 41.07 -12.34
C VAL A 210 12.91 41.32 -13.05
N LYS A 211 13.87 41.90 -12.33
CA LYS A 211 15.19 42.22 -12.88
C LYS A 211 16.09 41.00 -12.84
N VAL A 212 16.42 40.45 -14.01
CA VAL A 212 17.28 39.27 -14.15
C VAL A 212 18.68 39.52 -13.60
N THR A 213 19.19 40.75 -13.78
CA THR A 213 20.49 41.18 -13.24
C THR A 213 20.43 41.61 -11.78
N GLY A 214 19.29 41.45 -11.10
CA GLY A 214 19.14 41.79 -9.69
C GLY A 214 19.82 40.76 -8.79
N GLU A 215 20.42 41.21 -7.69
CA GLU A 215 21.14 40.35 -6.74
C GLU A 215 20.27 39.17 -6.28
N LYS A 216 19.03 39.45 -5.83
CA LYS A 216 18.08 38.42 -5.37
C LYS A 216 17.71 37.42 -6.47
N PHE A 217 17.65 37.85 -7.72
CA PHE A 217 17.37 36.95 -8.84
C PHE A 217 18.57 36.03 -9.09
N ILE A 218 19.76 36.61 -9.16
CA ILE A 218 21.00 35.85 -9.42
C ILE A 218 21.32 34.87 -8.29
N SER A 219 21.15 35.27 -7.02
CA SER A 219 21.51 34.44 -5.87
C SER A 219 20.46 33.41 -5.50
N LYS A 220 19.17 33.68 -5.74
CA LYS A 220 18.09 32.79 -5.27
C LYS A 220 17.32 32.08 -6.36
N ILE A 221 17.25 32.62 -7.58
CA ILE A 221 16.55 31.98 -8.70
C ILE A 221 17.56 31.42 -9.71
N GLY A 222 18.56 32.20 -10.12
CA GLY A 222 19.47 31.85 -11.19
C GLY A 222 18.85 32.02 -12.58
N PHE A 223 19.67 32.36 -13.58
CA PHE A 223 19.22 32.52 -14.96
C PHE A 223 19.62 31.30 -15.80
N ASP A 224 18.72 30.33 -15.90
CA ASP A 224 18.87 29.10 -16.68
C ASP A 224 17.63 28.88 -17.57
N GLU A 225 17.62 27.83 -18.39
CA GLU A 225 16.48 27.54 -19.26
C GLU A 225 15.21 27.22 -18.46
N ALA A 226 15.34 26.56 -17.30
CA ALA A 226 14.23 26.22 -16.44
C ALA A 226 13.56 27.48 -15.84
N SER A 227 14.34 28.45 -15.34
CA SER A 227 13.77 29.70 -14.82
C SER A 227 13.13 30.55 -15.92
N LYS A 228 13.70 30.59 -17.13
CA LYS A 228 13.06 31.22 -18.29
C LYS A 228 11.74 30.55 -18.67
N ALA A 229 11.71 29.22 -18.68
CA ALA A 229 10.51 28.44 -18.99
C ALA A 229 9.39 28.72 -17.99
N PHE A 230 9.71 28.77 -16.69
CA PHE A 230 8.77 29.13 -15.63
C PHE A 230 8.12 30.51 -15.87
N PHE A 231 8.92 31.55 -16.10
CA PHE A 231 8.39 32.90 -16.37
C PHE A 231 7.59 32.95 -17.68
N THR A 232 8.02 32.23 -18.71
CA THR A 232 7.31 32.14 -19.99
C THR A 232 5.93 31.49 -19.81
N LYS A 233 5.81 30.43 -19.00
CA LYS A 233 4.53 29.81 -18.66
C LYS A 233 3.61 30.75 -17.88
N LEU A 234 4.14 31.72 -17.16
CA LEU A 234 3.38 32.79 -16.51
C LEU A 234 3.09 33.99 -17.44
N ASP A 235 3.34 33.86 -18.74
CA ASP A 235 3.17 34.92 -19.75
C ASP A 235 4.02 36.18 -19.49
N TYR A 236 5.13 36.06 -18.74
CA TYR A 236 6.11 37.14 -18.65
C TYR A 236 6.90 37.25 -19.95
N THR A 237 7.10 38.48 -20.41
CA THR A 237 7.93 38.74 -21.60
C THR A 237 9.32 39.18 -21.19
N LEU A 238 10.35 38.51 -21.70
CA LEU A 238 11.74 38.91 -21.51
C LEU A 238 12.07 40.09 -22.44
N ASP A 239 12.41 41.23 -21.84
CA ASP A 239 12.96 42.39 -22.52
C ASP A 239 14.48 42.39 -22.37
N SER A 240 15.19 42.23 -23.48
CA SER A 240 16.65 42.07 -23.54
C SER A 240 17.36 43.28 -24.17
N ASN A 241 16.90 44.50 -23.88
CA ASN A 241 17.61 45.71 -24.31
C ASN A 241 18.95 45.89 -23.56
N ASP A 242 19.97 46.42 -24.25
CA ASP A 242 21.42 46.47 -23.88
C ASP A 242 21.77 47.00 -22.47
N SER A 243 20.82 47.57 -21.72
CA SER A 243 21.08 48.17 -20.40
C SER A 243 20.51 47.37 -19.22
N VAL A 244 19.43 46.58 -19.39
CA VAL A 244 18.83 45.76 -18.31
C VAL A 244 18.00 44.61 -18.89
N MET A 245 18.32 43.36 -18.52
CA MET A 245 17.43 42.21 -18.79
C MET A 245 16.30 42.15 -17.75
N LEU A 246 15.06 42.26 -18.20
CA LEU A 246 13.86 42.34 -17.35
C LEU A 246 12.77 41.38 -17.84
N PHE A 247 12.14 40.65 -16.92
CA PHE A 247 10.85 40.02 -17.18
C PHE A 247 9.73 41.00 -16.85
N ARG A 248 8.90 41.32 -17.85
CA ARG A 248 7.72 42.17 -17.69
C ARG A 248 6.47 41.32 -17.42
N PRO A 249 5.66 41.65 -16.40
CA PRO A 249 4.48 40.87 -16.06
C PRO A 249 3.37 41.02 -17.11
N PRO A 250 2.47 40.03 -17.24
CA PRO A 250 1.25 40.16 -18.06
C PRO A 250 0.29 41.20 -17.45
N PRO A 251 -0.73 41.66 -18.21
CA PRO A 251 -1.81 42.46 -17.63
C PRO A 251 -2.58 41.64 -16.58
N LEU A 252 -3.11 42.32 -15.55
CA LEU A 252 -4.00 41.69 -14.58
C LEU A 252 -5.42 41.63 -15.15
N ASP A 253 -5.86 40.41 -15.47
CA ASP A 253 -7.18 40.05 -15.94
C ASP A 253 -7.64 38.75 -15.24
N GLU A 254 -8.89 38.32 -15.46
CA GLU A 254 -9.42 37.10 -14.81
C GLU A 254 -8.58 35.86 -15.15
N LYS A 255 -8.07 35.77 -16.39
CA LYS A 255 -7.27 34.65 -16.86
C LYS A 255 -5.91 34.56 -16.15
N SER A 256 -5.21 35.67 -16.03
CA SER A 256 -3.93 35.76 -15.32
C SER A 256 -4.13 35.60 -13.82
N GLN A 257 -5.20 36.15 -13.22
CA GLN A 257 -5.53 35.89 -11.82
C GLN A 257 -5.74 34.40 -11.53
N PHE A 258 -6.54 33.73 -12.38
CA PHE A 258 -6.73 32.29 -12.30
C PHE A 258 -5.37 31.57 -12.39
N LYS A 259 -4.58 31.87 -13.44
CA LYS A 259 -3.28 31.26 -13.69
C LYS A 259 -2.33 31.39 -12.48
N PHE A 260 -2.19 32.60 -11.93
CA PHE A 260 -1.26 32.86 -10.84
C PHE A 260 -1.70 32.25 -9.51
N LYS A 261 -3.01 32.22 -9.20
CA LYS A 261 -3.54 31.49 -8.03
C LYS A 261 -3.18 30.01 -8.10
N HIS A 262 -3.29 29.42 -9.28
CA HIS A 262 -3.04 27.99 -9.49
C HIS A 262 -1.53 27.67 -9.43
N VAL A 263 -0.68 28.53 -10.00
CA VAL A 263 0.78 28.38 -9.86
C VAL A 263 1.23 28.54 -8.41
N LEU A 264 0.53 29.34 -7.60
CA LEU A 264 0.84 29.45 -6.17
C LEU A 264 0.70 28.10 -5.44
N GLU A 265 -0.35 27.33 -5.74
CA GLU A 265 -0.54 25.99 -5.15
C GLU A 265 0.45 24.97 -5.70
N GLU A 266 0.84 25.06 -6.98
CA GLU A 266 1.89 24.21 -7.56
C GLU A 266 3.25 24.46 -6.90
N LEU A 267 3.56 25.72 -6.57
CA LEU A 267 4.76 26.07 -5.79
C LEU A 267 4.67 25.55 -4.34
N ASP A 268 3.49 25.61 -3.73
CA ASP A 268 3.27 25.08 -2.37
C ASP A 268 3.42 23.56 -2.33
N LEU A 269 2.93 22.84 -3.35
CA LEU A 269 3.15 21.39 -3.51
C LEU A 269 4.64 21.04 -3.57
N GLN A 270 5.41 21.78 -4.39
CA GLN A 270 6.86 21.58 -4.47
C GLN A 270 7.57 21.88 -3.15
N TYR A 271 7.09 22.85 -2.38
CA TYR A 271 7.63 23.14 -1.06
C TYR A 271 7.30 22.03 -0.05
N ILE A 272 6.08 21.47 -0.08
CA ILE A 272 5.68 20.34 0.75
C ILE A 272 6.57 19.13 0.45
N GLU A 273 6.71 18.76 -0.83
CA GLU A 273 7.57 17.66 -1.28
C GLU A 273 9.02 17.82 -0.78
N LEU A 274 9.57 19.02 -0.90
CA LEU A 274 10.89 19.36 -0.42
C LEU A 274 11.01 19.30 1.10
N SER A 275 9.98 19.74 1.82
CA SER A 275 9.93 19.70 3.29
C SER A 275 9.83 18.27 3.81
N ASP A 276 9.07 17.41 3.14
CA ASP A 276 8.97 15.99 3.45
C ASP A 276 10.30 15.30 3.20
N ALA A 277 10.97 15.58 2.07
CA ALA A 277 12.31 15.06 1.79
C ALA A 277 13.35 15.49 2.84
N SER A 278 13.28 16.74 3.28
CA SER A 278 14.10 17.22 4.39
C SER A 278 13.74 16.55 5.71
N SER A 279 12.45 16.26 5.96
CA SER A 279 11.97 15.57 7.16
C SER A 279 12.51 14.14 7.26
N ARG A 280 12.55 13.41 6.14
CA ARG A 280 13.13 12.05 6.06
C ARG A 280 14.61 12.03 6.45
N CYS A 281 15.40 12.92 5.83
CA CYS A 281 16.83 13.03 6.15
C CYS A 281 17.03 13.53 7.59
N HIS A 282 16.18 14.45 8.06
CA HIS A 282 16.21 14.96 9.43
C HIS A 282 15.93 13.88 10.46
N ALA A 283 15.01 12.94 10.20
CA ALA A 283 14.74 11.81 11.08
C ALA A 283 16.00 10.96 11.33
N LEU A 284 16.89 10.86 10.32
CA LEU A 284 18.18 10.17 10.42
C LEU A 284 19.34 11.07 10.90
N GLY A 285 19.08 12.35 11.18
CA GLY A 285 20.13 13.33 11.47
C GLY A 285 21.06 13.59 10.28
N CYS A 286 20.59 13.31 9.07
CA CYS A 286 21.33 13.35 7.82
C CYS A 286 20.87 14.53 6.95
N ILE A 287 21.62 14.77 5.87
CA ILE A 287 21.27 15.75 4.83
C ILE A 287 20.96 15.03 3.51
N PRO A 288 20.15 15.62 2.60
CA PRO A 288 19.76 15.00 1.33
C PRO A 288 20.90 14.61 0.40
N GLU A 289 22.10 15.18 0.55
CA GLU A 289 23.28 14.87 -0.27
C GLU A 289 24.26 13.91 0.42
N MET A 290 23.94 13.42 1.62
CA MET A 290 24.82 12.54 2.38
C MET A 290 25.00 11.20 1.65
N ASP A 291 26.22 10.68 1.59
CA ASP A 291 26.52 9.38 0.97
C ASP A 291 25.78 8.23 1.67
N ASP A 292 25.37 7.23 0.89
CA ASP A 292 24.60 6.07 1.39
C ASP A 292 25.35 5.26 2.44
N SER A 293 26.69 5.22 2.37
CA SER A 293 27.54 4.57 3.37
C SER A 293 27.46 5.27 4.73
N ILE A 294 27.42 6.60 4.74
CA ILE A 294 27.29 7.41 5.95
C ILE A 294 25.86 7.33 6.48
N LEU A 295 24.84 7.38 5.60
CA LEU A 295 23.44 7.16 5.97
C LEU A 295 23.23 5.81 6.67
N THR A 296 23.83 4.75 6.13
CA THR A 296 23.79 3.40 6.72
C THR A 296 24.43 3.38 8.11
N GLU A 297 25.59 4.03 8.28
CA GLU A 297 26.24 4.13 9.59
C GLU A 297 25.39 4.93 10.59
N MET A 298 24.81 6.05 10.17
CA MET A 298 23.93 6.88 11.00
C MET A 298 22.69 6.11 11.45
N TYR A 299 22.04 5.36 10.56
CA TYR A 299 20.94 4.45 10.90
C TYR A 299 21.35 3.43 11.97
N ASN A 300 22.51 2.78 11.80
CA ASN A 300 23.01 1.80 12.76
C ASN A 300 23.29 2.41 14.14
N ILE A 301 23.85 3.62 14.18
CA ILE A 301 24.06 4.38 15.41
C ILE A 301 22.71 4.69 16.07
N LEU A 302 21.75 5.22 15.30
CA LEU A 302 20.44 5.62 15.81
C LEU A 302 19.65 4.45 16.40
N ILE A 303 19.70 3.26 15.81
CA ILE A 303 19.01 2.09 16.36
C ILE A 303 19.73 1.51 17.57
N ARG A 304 21.06 1.65 17.64
CA ARG A 304 21.82 1.24 18.83
C ARG A 304 21.46 2.10 20.04
N GLU A 305 21.24 3.39 19.82
CA GLU A 305 20.90 4.35 20.90
C GLU A 305 19.38 4.40 21.19
N HIS A 306 18.54 4.29 20.17
CA HIS A 306 17.08 4.41 20.22
C HIS A 306 16.39 3.24 19.48
N PRO A 307 16.49 2.00 19.99
CA PRO A 307 15.91 0.82 19.34
C PRO A 307 14.38 0.90 19.21
N GLU A 308 13.70 1.65 20.08
CA GLU A 308 12.26 1.89 20.06
C GLU A 308 11.80 2.70 18.83
N LYS A 309 12.69 3.51 18.25
CA LYS A 309 12.41 4.35 17.08
C LYS A 309 12.76 3.66 15.75
N ASN A 310 13.14 2.39 15.79
CA ASN A 310 13.48 1.62 14.60
C ASN A 310 12.42 1.73 13.48
N PRO A 311 11.09 1.68 13.76
CA PRO A 311 10.09 1.81 12.70
C PRO A 311 10.15 3.16 11.96
N GLU A 312 10.45 4.25 12.67
CA GLU A 312 10.57 5.60 12.12
C GLU A 312 11.86 5.74 11.29
N TYR A 313 12.98 5.24 11.81
CA TYR A 313 14.26 5.28 11.09
C TYR A 313 14.27 4.39 9.86
N LEU A 314 13.70 3.18 9.97
CA LEU A 314 13.62 2.26 8.84
C LEU A 314 12.64 2.78 7.77
N GLN A 315 11.57 3.47 8.17
CA GLN A 315 10.68 4.16 7.24
C GLN A 315 11.47 5.22 6.44
N ALA A 316 12.22 6.08 7.13
CA ALA A 316 13.04 7.10 6.48
C ALA A 316 14.08 6.50 5.51
N VAL A 317 14.75 5.41 5.90
CA VAL A 317 15.69 4.69 5.02
C VAL A 317 14.98 4.08 3.81
N CYS A 318 13.81 3.45 3.98
CA CYS A 318 13.03 2.91 2.87
C CYS A 318 12.66 4.00 1.86
N GLU A 319 12.20 5.15 2.35
CA GLU A 319 11.80 6.26 1.48
C GLU A 319 13.00 6.88 0.73
N ILE A 320 14.15 7.03 1.39
CA ILE A 320 15.40 7.47 0.73
C ILE A 320 15.86 6.42 -0.29
N TYR A 321 15.72 5.12 0.02
CA TYR A 321 16.01 4.04 -0.92
C TYR A 321 15.11 4.09 -2.15
N GLU A 322 13.80 4.35 -1.98
CA GLU A 322 12.87 4.46 -3.11
C GLU A 322 13.26 5.59 -4.07
N GLU A 323 13.80 6.69 -3.54
CA GLU A 323 14.28 7.83 -4.34
C GLU A 323 15.61 7.52 -5.04
N ARG A 324 16.61 7.02 -4.30
CA ARG A 324 17.98 6.84 -4.80
C ARG A 324 18.21 5.53 -5.54
N LYS A 325 17.37 4.52 -5.29
CA LYS A 325 17.51 3.13 -5.77
C LYS A 325 18.91 2.55 -5.53
N SER A 326 19.51 2.89 -4.39
CA SER A 326 20.87 2.49 -4.01
C SER A 326 20.94 1.02 -3.58
N GLU A 327 21.95 0.29 -4.08
CA GLU A 327 22.19 -1.12 -3.70
C GLU A 327 22.46 -1.26 -2.20
N LEU A 328 23.29 -0.38 -1.62
CA LEU A 328 23.63 -0.41 -0.18
C LEU A 328 22.40 -0.21 0.70
N LEU A 329 21.53 0.75 0.36
CA LEU A 329 20.30 0.99 1.12
C LEU A 329 19.31 -0.16 0.92
N GLY A 330 19.25 -0.75 -0.27
CA GLY A 330 18.44 -1.94 -0.54
C GLY A 330 18.89 -3.15 0.29
N GLU A 331 20.19 -3.39 0.38
CA GLU A 331 20.77 -4.42 1.24
C GLU A 331 20.44 -4.18 2.73
N LEU A 332 20.56 -2.94 3.20
CA LEU A 332 20.22 -2.56 4.56
C LEU A 332 18.74 -2.84 4.85
N VAL A 333 17.83 -2.37 3.99
CA VAL A 333 16.38 -2.60 4.14
C VAL A 333 16.06 -4.10 4.13
N GLY A 334 16.64 -4.87 3.19
CA GLY A 334 16.44 -6.31 3.11
C GLY A 334 16.95 -7.04 4.35
N PHE A 335 18.13 -6.66 4.85
CA PHE A 335 18.72 -7.23 6.04
C PHE A 335 17.87 -6.95 7.29
N GLU A 336 17.41 -5.72 7.47
CA GLU A 336 16.59 -5.34 8.62
C GLU A 336 15.21 -6.03 8.58
N ARG A 337 14.59 -6.12 7.40
CA ARG A 337 13.36 -6.91 7.21
C ARG A 337 13.58 -8.38 7.51
N SER A 338 14.73 -8.96 7.15
CA SER A 338 15.05 -10.36 7.47
C SER A 338 15.16 -10.65 8.98
N LYS A 339 15.50 -9.63 9.78
CA LYS A 339 15.47 -9.69 11.26
C LYS A 339 14.06 -9.51 11.83
N GLY A 340 13.05 -9.39 10.98
CA GLY A 340 11.67 -9.13 11.37
C GLY A 340 11.45 -7.72 11.91
N LYS A 341 12.29 -6.75 11.51
CA LYS A 341 12.02 -5.33 11.70
C LYS A 341 10.97 -4.85 10.70
N TYR A 342 10.27 -3.80 11.05
CA TYR A 342 9.12 -3.29 10.32
C TYR A 342 9.13 -1.76 10.37
N THR A 343 8.55 -1.15 9.35
CA THR A 343 8.33 0.29 9.20
C THR A 343 6.96 0.71 9.72
N LEU A 344 6.71 2.02 9.80
CA LEU A 344 5.37 2.54 10.11
C LEU A 344 4.34 2.11 9.04
N SER A 345 4.71 2.16 7.76
CA SER A 345 3.83 1.71 6.67
C SER A 345 3.48 0.23 6.77
N ASP A 346 4.42 -0.62 7.19
CA ASP A 346 4.15 -2.06 7.38
C ASP A 346 3.10 -2.30 8.49
N VAL A 347 3.05 -1.46 9.53
CA VAL A 347 2.03 -1.55 10.59
C VAL A 347 0.65 -1.18 10.04
N GLU A 348 0.56 -0.11 9.27
CA GLU A 348 -0.70 0.30 8.65
C GLU A 348 -1.21 -0.76 7.66
N GLU A 349 -0.30 -1.32 6.85
CA GLU A 349 -0.64 -2.41 5.92
C GLU A 349 -1.11 -3.65 6.67
N ALA A 350 -0.48 -4.00 7.79
CA ALA A 350 -0.91 -5.11 8.61
C ALA A 350 -2.35 -4.93 9.16
N TYR A 351 -2.72 -3.72 9.56
CA TYR A 351 -4.12 -3.42 9.95
C TYR A 351 -5.09 -3.53 8.79
N ARG A 352 -4.70 -3.05 7.60
CA ARG A 352 -5.51 -3.17 6.38
C ARG A 352 -5.72 -4.63 5.98
N GLU A 353 -4.68 -5.44 6.03
CA GLU A 353 -4.74 -6.88 5.72
C GLU A 353 -5.66 -7.63 6.69
N MET A 354 -5.66 -7.25 7.97
CA MET A 354 -6.54 -7.80 9.01
C MET A 354 -7.97 -7.22 8.99
N ASP A 355 -8.29 -6.31 8.07
CA ASP A 355 -9.54 -5.52 8.03
C ASP A 355 -9.91 -4.91 9.39
N ALA A 356 -8.89 -4.40 10.10
CA ALA A 356 -9.01 -3.95 11.48
C ALA A 356 -8.54 -2.50 11.65
N LYS A 357 -9.14 -1.79 12.61
CA LYS A 357 -8.70 -0.45 13.02
C LYS A 357 -7.69 -0.54 14.17
N PRO A 358 -6.78 0.44 14.33
CA PRO A 358 -5.85 0.48 15.46
C PRO A 358 -6.51 0.47 16.85
N SER A 359 -7.78 0.83 16.95
CA SER A 359 -8.57 0.82 18.20
C SER A 359 -9.07 -0.57 18.62
N VAL A 360 -8.97 -1.58 17.76
CA VAL A 360 -9.46 -2.95 18.01
C VAL A 360 -8.59 -3.62 19.07
N SER A 361 -9.18 -4.42 19.99
CA SER A 361 -8.43 -5.08 21.06
C SER A 361 -7.60 -6.26 20.55
N ASP A 362 -6.57 -6.66 21.32
CA ASP A 362 -5.72 -7.80 20.96
C ASP A 362 -6.52 -9.11 20.88
N GLU A 363 -7.53 -9.29 21.72
CA GLU A 363 -8.44 -10.45 21.69
C GLU A 363 -9.21 -10.52 20.37
N GLN A 364 -9.73 -9.38 19.91
CA GLN A 364 -10.48 -9.30 18.66
C GLN A 364 -9.59 -9.57 17.45
N LEU A 365 -8.33 -9.09 17.46
CA LEU A 365 -7.35 -9.39 16.41
C LEU A 365 -6.99 -10.88 16.37
N ILE A 366 -6.82 -11.51 17.54
CA ILE A 366 -6.54 -12.95 17.63
C ILE A 366 -7.74 -13.77 17.14
N GLU A 367 -8.96 -13.39 17.51
CA GLU A 367 -10.20 -14.06 17.07
C GLU A 367 -10.39 -13.92 15.55
N ALA A 368 -10.17 -12.73 14.99
CA ALA A 368 -10.22 -12.51 13.55
C ALA A 368 -9.21 -13.41 12.80
N PHE A 369 -7.97 -13.51 13.31
CA PHE A 369 -6.97 -14.41 12.75
C PHE A 369 -7.37 -15.89 12.88
N GLN A 370 -7.95 -16.31 14.01
CA GLN A 370 -8.42 -17.68 14.21
C GLN A 370 -9.49 -18.07 13.21
N THR A 371 -10.49 -17.21 13.02
CA THR A 371 -11.55 -17.41 12.04
C THR A 371 -10.97 -17.55 10.63
N TYR A 372 -10.09 -16.62 10.23
CA TYR A 372 -9.44 -16.68 8.92
C TYR A 372 -8.60 -17.94 8.73
N TYR A 373 -7.82 -18.33 9.75
CA TYR A 373 -6.97 -19.52 9.69
C TYR A 373 -7.79 -20.81 9.54
N ASN A 374 -8.92 -20.92 10.23
CA ASN A 374 -9.79 -22.10 10.15
C ASN A 374 -10.42 -22.25 8.75
N GLU A 375 -10.74 -21.14 8.09
CA GLU A 375 -11.28 -21.12 6.73
C GLU A 375 -10.18 -21.33 5.67
N HIS A 376 -8.97 -20.83 5.92
CA HIS A 376 -7.88 -20.77 4.94
C HIS A 376 -6.52 -21.23 5.51
N PRO A 377 -6.38 -22.49 5.97
CA PRO A 377 -5.20 -22.94 6.70
C PRO A 377 -3.90 -22.86 5.89
N HIS A 378 -3.97 -23.16 4.59
CA HIS A 378 -2.80 -23.22 3.69
C HIS A 378 -2.31 -21.85 3.19
N THR A 379 -3.11 -20.77 3.33
CA THR A 379 -2.78 -19.42 2.83
C THR A 379 -2.72 -18.38 3.95
N SER A 380 -2.66 -18.83 5.20
CA SER A 380 -2.64 -18.00 6.40
C SER A 380 -1.31 -17.27 6.69
N GLY A 381 -0.28 -17.47 5.85
CA GLY A 381 1.05 -16.88 6.04
C GLY A 381 1.02 -15.36 6.13
N ARG A 382 0.38 -14.69 5.17
CA ARG A 382 0.27 -13.21 5.13
C ARG A 382 -0.47 -12.66 6.35
N MET A 383 -1.59 -13.29 6.73
CA MET A 383 -2.36 -12.89 7.90
C MET A 383 -1.58 -13.10 9.21
N ARG A 384 -0.73 -14.13 9.27
CA ARG A 384 0.16 -14.40 10.42
C ARG A 384 1.23 -13.33 10.55
N GLU A 385 1.84 -12.93 9.44
CA GLU A 385 2.83 -11.85 9.39
C GLU A 385 2.20 -10.51 9.80
N ALA A 386 1.01 -10.19 9.27
CA ALA A 386 0.25 -9.00 9.67
C ALA A 386 -0.02 -8.98 11.18
N LEU A 387 -0.54 -10.08 11.75
CA LEU A 387 -0.77 -10.18 13.18
C LEU A 387 0.54 -10.08 13.99
N SER A 388 1.65 -10.64 13.49
CA SER A 388 2.96 -10.53 14.13
C SER A 388 3.48 -9.09 14.16
N THR A 389 3.35 -8.36 13.05
CA THR A 389 3.74 -6.95 12.94
C THR A 389 2.93 -6.08 13.91
N ILE A 390 1.60 -6.28 13.97
CA ILE A 390 0.74 -5.57 14.94
C ILE A 390 1.13 -5.91 16.38
N GLY A 391 1.38 -7.19 16.67
CA GLY A 391 1.79 -7.66 17.99
C GLY A 391 3.06 -6.95 18.48
N LYS A 392 4.08 -6.87 17.62
CA LYS A 392 5.33 -6.15 17.92
C LYS A 392 5.11 -4.65 18.07
N ALA A 393 4.33 -4.03 17.19
CA ALA A 393 4.05 -2.58 17.24
C ALA A 393 3.35 -2.15 18.53
N ARG A 394 2.47 -3.00 19.06
CA ARG A 394 1.77 -2.78 20.33
C ARG A 394 2.57 -3.19 21.57
N ASN A 395 3.72 -3.84 21.40
CA ASN A 395 4.40 -4.60 22.46
C ASN A 395 3.43 -5.59 23.16
N SER A 396 2.55 -6.23 22.38
CA SER A 396 1.54 -7.15 22.90
C SER A 396 2.12 -8.53 23.15
N LEU A 397 2.42 -8.81 24.42
CA LEU A 397 2.80 -10.16 24.87
C LEU A 397 1.71 -11.20 24.55
N ARG A 398 0.44 -10.79 24.52
CA ARG A 398 -0.69 -11.68 24.25
C ARG A 398 -0.65 -12.20 22.82
N ILE A 399 -0.50 -11.29 21.85
CA ILE A 399 -0.41 -11.65 20.43
C ILE A 399 0.87 -12.47 20.18
N GLU A 400 2.00 -12.05 20.76
CA GLU A 400 3.26 -12.77 20.60
C GLU A 400 3.22 -14.21 21.14
N ASN A 401 2.66 -14.41 22.35
CA ASN A 401 2.56 -15.73 22.95
C ASN A 401 1.61 -16.62 22.15
N TYR A 402 0.48 -16.09 21.70
CA TYR A 402 -0.46 -16.82 20.84
C TYR A 402 0.22 -17.34 19.56
N LEU A 403 1.02 -16.51 18.89
CA LEU A 403 1.76 -16.89 17.68
C LEU A 403 2.87 -17.93 17.98
N LYS A 404 3.55 -17.82 19.13
CA LYS A 404 4.58 -18.78 19.56
C LYS A 404 3.99 -20.16 19.88
N ASP A 405 2.90 -20.21 20.64
CA ASP A 405 2.24 -21.45 21.05
C ASP A 405 1.75 -22.24 19.82
N ARG A 406 1.14 -21.55 18.85
CA ARG A 406 0.71 -22.15 17.57
C ARG A 406 1.86 -22.66 16.71
N THR A 407 3.01 -21.98 16.72
CA THR A 407 4.21 -22.42 15.98
C THR A 407 4.74 -23.75 16.54
N ASN A 408 4.60 -23.96 17.85
CA ASN A 408 4.98 -25.21 18.51
C ASN A 408 3.96 -26.32 18.26
N GLU A 409 2.66 -26.00 18.22
CA GLU A 409 1.60 -26.96 17.87
C GLU A 409 1.75 -27.51 16.44
N LEU A 410 2.02 -26.64 15.45
CA LEU A 410 2.23 -27.06 14.05
C LEU A 410 3.48 -27.92 13.86
N LYS A 411 4.60 -27.55 14.51
CA LYS A 411 5.84 -28.35 14.45
C LYS A 411 5.70 -29.71 15.11
N MET A 412 4.91 -29.82 16.17
CA MET A 412 4.66 -31.09 16.85
C MET A 412 3.73 -32.00 16.03
N PHE A 413 2.72 -31.43 15.37
CA PHE A 413 1.75 -32.17 14.58
C PHE A 413 2.34 -32.72 13.27
N ASP A 414 3.15 -31.93 12.56
CA ASP A 414 3.86 -32.38 11.34
C ASP A 414 4.92 -33.45 11.67
N TYR A 415 5.67 -33.30 12.76
CA TYR A 415 6.71 -34.26 13.15
C TYR A 415 6.16 -35.66 13.48
N PHE A 416 4.93 -35.76 14.00
CA PHE A 416 4.32 -37.05 14.35
C PHE A 416 3.53 -37.70 13.21
N ASN A 417 3.09 -36.92 12.20
CA ASN A 417 2.35 -37.44 11.05
C ASN A 417 3.28 -37.81 9.87
N ASP A 418 4.42 -37.13 9.70
CA ASP A 418 5.37 -37.41 8.62
C ASP A 418 6.41 -38.47 8.98
N MET A 419 6.35 -39.05 10.18
CA MET A 419 7.27 -40.14 10.54
C MET A 419 6.88 -41.40 9.77
N PRO A 420 7.74 -41.92 8.88
CA PRO A 420 7.36 -43.03 8.03
C PRO A 420 7.11 -44.30 8.87
N ILE A 421 6.09 -45.06 8.49
CA ILE A 421 5.61 -46.28 9.17
C ILE A 421 5.81 -47.49 8.27
N GLY A 422 5.73 -48.70 8.82
CA GLY A 422 5.83 -49.93 8.02
C GLY A 422 7.12 -50.00 7.21
N LEU A 423 7.01 -50.29 5.91
CA LEU A 423 8.15 -50.38 4.99
C LEU A 423 8.79 -49.03 4.62
N ASP A 424 8.10 -47.91 4.81
CA ASP A 424 8.70 -46.60 4.55
C ASP A 424 9.65 -46.18 5.68
N ASN A 425 9.55 -46.84 6.85
CA ASN A 425 10.43 -46.60 7.98
C ASN A 425 11.81 -47.25 7.74
N ILE A 426 12.86 -46.42 7.73
CA ILE A 426 14.24 -46.86 7.50
C ILE A 426 14.71 -47.88 8.55
N GLY A 427 14.25 -47.76 9.80
CA GLY A 427 14.57 -48.71 10.86
C GLY A 427 13.99 -50.10 10.60
N ASN A 428 12.71 -50.15 10.21
CA ASN A 428 12.04 -51.41 9.89
C ASN A 428 12.62 -52.09 8.65
N THR A 429 12.95 -51.33 7.60
CA THR A 429 13.61 -51.87 6.39
C THR A 429 15.04 -52.32 6.66
N CYS A 430 15.79 -51.60 7.52
CA CYS A 430 17.11 -52.04 7.95
C CYS A 430 17.05 -53.35 8.73
N TYR A 431 16.07 -53.51 9.64
CA TYR A 431 15.87 -54.75 10.39
C TYR A 431 15.49 -55.93 9.46
N LEU A 432 14.54 -55.72 8.55
CA LEU A 432 14.16 -56.72 7.54
C LEU A 432 15.36 -57.13 6.67
N ASN A 433 16.18 -56.17 6.24
CA ASN A 433 17.38 -56.43 5.44
C ASN A 433 18.41 -57.26 6.23
N SER A 434 18.63 -56.97 7.51
CA SER A 434 19.50 -57.77 8.37
C SER A 434 19.00 -59.21 8.54
N LEU A 435 17.69 -59.41 8.68
CA LEU A 435 17.09 -60.76 8.74
C LEU A 435 17.23 -61.52 7.41
N LEU A 436 16.96 -60.87 6.28
CA LEU A 436 17.14 -61.48 4.95
C LEU A 436 18.61 -61.88 4.72
N GLN A 437 19.55 -61.03 5.13
CA GLN A 437 20.98 -61.35 5.05
C GLN A 437 21.37 -62.53 5.94
N ALA A 438 20.80 -62.65 7.14
CA ALA A 438 21.03 -63.79 8.01
C ALA A 438 20.51 -65.10 7.37
N VAL A 439 19.29 -65.08 6.81
CA VAL A 439 18.70 -66.25 6.12
C VAL A 439 19.44 -66.61 4.83
N LEU A 440 19.98 -65.63 4.10
CA LEU A 440 20.81 -65.92 2.91
C LEU A 440 22.22 -66.40 3.29
N ALA A 441 22.74 -66.00 4.46
CA ALA A 441 24.05 -66.43 4.93
C ALA A 441 24.06 -67.90 5.39
N THR A 442 22.92 -68.45 5.80
CA THR A 442 22.80 -69.85 6.23
C THR A 442 23.02 -70.88 5.10
N ASP A 443 23.12 -70.46 3.84
CA ASP A 443 23.36 -71.33 2.66
C ASP A 443 24.83 -71.77 2.46
N SER A 444 25.70 -71.63 3.47
CA SER A 444 27.14 -71.90 3.28
C SER A 444 27.86 -72.79 4.29
N THR A 445 27.18 -73.40 5.28
CA THR A 445 27.81 -74.45 6.11
C THR A 445 26.84 -75.53 6.58
N PRO A 446 27.11 -76.83 6.32
CA PRO A 446 26.35 -77.90 6.94
C PRO A 446 26.85 -78.07 8.38
N THR A 447 26.04 -77.66 9.36
CA THR A 447 26.31 -77.97 10.77
C THR A 447 25.21 -78.87 11.33
N ASN A 448 25.66 -80.08 11.68
CA ASN A 448 25.00 -81.10 12.49
C ASN A 448 23.95 -80.59 13.49
N GLY A 449 22.71 -81.07 13.38
CA GLY A 449 21.82 -81.15 14.56
C GLY A 449 20.31 -81.04 14.33
N PHE A 450 19.63 -82.20 14.37
CA PHE A 450 18.31 -82.45 14.98
C PHE A 450 17.00 -81.83 14.47
N TYR A 451 16.97 -81.04 13.40
CA TYR A 451 15.72 -80.68 12.72
C TYR A 451 15.83 -80.88 11.21
N ASN A 452 14.77 -81.36 10.55
CA ASN A 452 14.76 -81.45 9.10
C ASN A 452 14.94 -80.03 8.54
N GLU A 453 16.01 -79.82 7.78
CA GLU A 453 16.39 -78.56 7.15
C GLU A 453 15.22 -77.89 6.40
N TRP A 454 14.33 -78.71 5.82
CA TRP A 454 13.08 -78.29 5.18
C TRP A 454 12.02 -77.72 6.13
N GLU A 455 11.88 -78.24 7.36
CA GLU A 455 10.88 -77.77 8.32
C GLU A 455 11.29 -76.41 8.93
N LEU A 456 12.57 -76.25 9.29
CA LEU A 456 13.13 -74.97 9.76
C LEU A 456 13.05 -73.89 8.68
N THR A 457 13.44 -74.21 7.45
CA THR A 457 13.34 -73.27 6.32
C THR A 457 11.88 -72.85 6.09
N THR A 458 10.95 -73.80 6.15
CA THR A 458 9.51 -73.50 5.99
C THR A 458 8.98 -72.61 7.13
N ILE A 459 9.42 -72.83 8.37
CA ILE A 459 9.04 -72.00 9.52
C ILE A 459 9.58 -70.59 9.38
N VAL A 460 10.87 -70.43 9.06
CA VAL A 460 11.53 -69.12 8.89
C VAL A 460 10.90 -68.34 7.74
N VAL A 461 10.65 -68.98 6.59
CA VAL A 461 9.98 -68.34 5.44
C VAL A 461 8.56 -67.89 5.79
N ASN A 462 7.80 -68.69 6.54
CA ASN A 462 6.46 -68.29 6.97
C ASN A 462 6.49 -67.13 7.97
N LEU A 463 7.45 -67.10 8.91
CA LEU A 463 7.61 -65.99 9.84
C LEU A 463 8.04 -64.70 9.13
N LEU A 464 8.97 -64.77 8.17
CA LEU A 464 9.36 -63.64 7.34
C LEU A 464 8.20 -63.12 6.49
N ARG A 465 7.40 -64.03 5.91
CA ARG A 465 6.20 -63.66 5.16
C ARG A 465 5.20 -62.90 6.04
N ASN A 466 4.97 -63.39 7.27
CA ASN A 466 4.05 -62.73 8.20
C ASN A 466 4.57 -61.35 8.61
N LEU A 467 5.85 -61.24 8.96
CA LEU A 467 6.49 -59.96 9.28
C LEU A 467 6.41 -58.97 8.10
N PHE A 468 6.62 -59.44 6.87
CA PHE A 468 6.50 -58.60 5.67
C PHE A 468 5.07 -58.10 5.46
N VAL A 469 4.07 -58.98 5.58
CA VAL A 469 2.65 -58.62 5.47
C VAL A 469 2.25 -57.63 6.56
N GLU A 470 2.77 -57.80 7.78
CA GLU A 470 2.56 -56.87 8.89
C GLU A 470 3.19 -55.51 8.59
N LEU A 471 4.42 -55.46 8.11
CA LEU A 471 5.11 -54.24 7.70
C LEU A 471 4.44 -53.51 6.53
N MET A 472 3.76 -54.23 5.63
CA MET A 472 3.00 -53.61 4.53
C MET A 472 1.71 -52.92 4.97
N HIS A 473 1.13 -53.34 6.08
CA HIS A 473 -0.22 -52.91 6.48
C HIS A 473 -0.28 -52.27 7.86
N THR A 474 0.84 -52.20 8.58
CA THR A 474 0.88 -51.62 9.91
C THR A 474 0.66 -50.12 9.89
N SER A 475 -0.01 -49.63 10.94
CA SER A 475 -0.01 -48.21 11.32
C SER A 475 1.02 -47.93 12.42
N GLN A 476 1.80 -48.93 12.85
CA GLN A 476 2.79 -48.79 13.90
C GLN A 476 4.15 -48.36 13.34
N ARG A 477 4.87 -47.58 14.14
CA ARG A 477 6.17 -47.00 13.76
C ARG A 477 7.31 -48.01 13.84
N SER A 478 7.22 -48.97 14.75
CA SER A 478 8.18 -50.05 14.93
C SER A 478 7.42 -51.35 15.13
N ILE A 479 7.81 -52.38 14.37
CA ILE A 479 7.33 -53.74 14.56
C ILE A 479 8.52 -54.59 15.00
N SER A 480 8.33 -55.35 16.06
CA SER A 480 9.20 -56.45 16.45
C SER A 480 8.40 -57.76 16.33
N PRO A 481 8.94 -58.81 15.71
CA PRO A 481 8.28 -60.11 15.65
C PRO A 481 8.13 -60.71 17.07
N ASP A 482 7.06 -61.47 17.29
CA ASP A 482 6.77 -62.13 18.59
C ASP A 482 7.85 -63.12 19.04
N PHE A 483 8.59 -63.68 18.08
CA PHE A 483 9.76 -64.53 18.32
C PHE A 483 10.99 -63.86 17.73
N ASP A 484 12.09 -63.86 18.49
CA ASP A 484 13.34 -63.22 18.10
C ASP A 484 13.97 -64.00 16.93
N LEU A 485 13.61 -63.61 15.70
CA LEU A 485 14.02 -64.26 14.46
C LEU A 485 15.54 -64.35 14.30
N ALA A 486 16.29 -63.46 14.95
CA ALA A 486 17.73 -63.48 15.00
C ALA A 486 18.30 -64.76 15.67
N TYR A 487 17.55 -65.37 16.60
CA TYR A 487 17.95 -66.62 17.27
C TYR A 487 17.69 -67.88 16.44
N LEU A 488 16.89 -67.80 15.37
CA LEU A 488 16.60 -68.92 14.46
C LEU A 488 17.49 -68.92 13.22
N ALA A 489 18.13 -67.79 12.91
CA ALA A 489 19.00 -67.60 11.75
C ALA A 489 20.51 -67.68 12.09
N LEU A 490 20.85 -67.88 13.37
CA LEU A 490 22.17 -68.24 13.90
C LEU A 490 22.17 -69.71 14.31
#